data_AF-A0A7W1AGA5-F1
#
_entry.id   AF-A0A7W1AGA5-F1
#
_cell.length_a   1.000
_cell.length_b   1.000
_cell.length_c   1.000
_cell.angle_alpha   90.00
_cell.angle_beta   90.00
_cell.angle_gamma   90.00
#
_symmetry.space_group_name_H-M   'P 1'
#
loop_
_entity.id
_entity.type
_entity.pdbx_description
1 polymer ?
#
loop_
_entity_poly.entity_id
_entity_poly.type
_entity_poly.pdbx_seq_one_letter_code
_entity_poly.pdbx_strand_id
1 'polypeptide(L)'
;MSNRVLGPLAAAVLFLASTASAQGAATAEPESSGRTLTQWIADLKAPAPQSRNAAAYEIAGMGAAGALAVPALIEALDDPEITVRFPVTVALREIGPAAKAAVPRLKQMMDEEINDEIAAGARRALRRIQPESVTAE
;
A
#
# COMPACT_ATOMS: atom_id res chain seq x y z
N MET A 1 39.73 17.48 -62.20
CA MET A 1 39.52 18.92 -61.96
C MET A 1 39.14 19.08 -60.50
N SER A 2 40.08 19.62 -59.74
CA SER A 2 40.04 19.80 -58.30
C SER A 2 39.08 20.92 -57.90
N ASN A 3 38.43 20.80 -56.75
CA ASN A 3 38.35 21.91 -55.80
C ASN A 3 38.19 21.37 -54.37
N ARG A 4 39.23 21.61 -53.56
CA ARG A 4 39.31 21.41 -52.11
C ARG A 4 39.51 22.77 -51.47
N VAL A 5 38.69 23.11 -50.47
CA VAL A 5 38.97 24.02 -49.33
C VAL A 5 37.90 23.61 -48.30
N LEU A 6 38.11 22.92 -47.17
CA LEU A 6 39.01 23.02 -45.99
C LEU A 6 38.93 24.37 -45.25
N GLY A 7 38.06 24.45 -44.24
CA GLY A 7 38.07 25.47 -43.19
C GLY A 7 37.94 24.80 -41.80
N PRO A 8 38.68 25.23 -40.76
CA PRO A 8 38.79 24.51 -39.49
C PRO A 8 37.93 25.11 -38.35
N LEU A 9 37.65 24.23 -37.37
CA LEU A 9 37.55 24.45 -35.90
C LEU A 9 36.55 25.47 -35.32
N ALA A 10 35.53 24.95 -34.65
CA ALA A 10 35.15 25.42 -33.31
C ALA A 10 34.71 24.23 -32.45
N ALA A 11 35.51 23.94 -31.43
CA ALA A 11 35.18 23.01 -30.37
C ALA A 11 34.18 23.67 -29.40
N ALA A 12 33.13 22.94 -29.02
CA ALA A 12 32.41 23.19 -27.77
C ALA A 12 32.02 21.85 -27.17
N VAL A 13 32.59 21.61 -26.00
CA VAL A 13 32.57 20.40 -25.18
C VAL A 13 31.45 20.53 -24.14
N LEU A 14 30.76 19.41 -23.89
CA LEU A 14 29.95 19.06 -22.70
C LEU A 14 28.70 19.89 -22.38
N PHE A 15 27.53 19.24 -22.38
CA PHE A 15 26.97 18.68 -21.14
C PHE A 15 26.03 17.51 -21.47
N LEU A 16 26.27 16.40 -20.77
CA LEU A 16 25.37 15.26 -20.67
C LEU A 16 24.04 15.73 -20.07
N ALA A 17 22.97 15.63 -20.84
CA ALA A 17 21.65 15.43 -20.27
C ALA A 17 21.25 14.00 -20.62
N SER A 18 21.57 13.09 -19.71
CA SER A 18 20.96 11.77 -19.64
C SER A 18 19.45 11.95 -19.75
N THR A 19 18.85 11.58 -20.87
CA THR A 19 17.48 11.09 -20.82
C THR A 19 17.58 9.75 -20.12
N ALA A 20 17.67 9.81 -18.78
CA ALA A 20 17.50 8.67 -17.93
C ALA A 20 16.21 7.99 -18.40
N SER A 21 16.39 6.79 -18.91
CA SER A 21 15.36 5.94 -19.47
C SER A 21 14.20 5.89 -18.48
N ALA A 22 13.07 6.49 -18.85
CA ALA A 22 11.79 6.19 -18.24
C ALA A 22 11.39 4.77 -18.66
N GLN A 23 12.07 3.76 -18.11
CA GLN A 23 11.82 2.36 -18.39
C GLN A 23 11.96 1.59 -17.08
N GLY A 24 10.83 1.29 -16.43
CA GLY A 24 10.78 0.35 -15.30
C GLY A 24 9.70 0.58 -14.22
N ALA A 25 8.96 1.69 -14.23
CA ALA A 25 8.16 2.09 -13.05
C ALA A 25 6.71 1.56 -12.99
N ALA A 26 6.29 0.62 -13.85
CA ALA A 26 4.87 0.23 -13.93
C ALA A 26 4.57 -1.29 -13.80
N THR A 27 5.54 -2.13 -13.43
CA THR A 27 5.32 -3.59 -13.35
C THR A 27 5.96 -4.30 -12.16
N ALA A 28 6.69 -3.60 -11.29
CA ALA A 28 7.22 -4.21 -10.08
C ALA A 28 6.11 -4.29 -9.04
N GLU A 29 5.93 -5.48 -8.45
CA GLU A 29 5.03 -5.69 -7.34
C GLU A 29 5.38 -4.72 -6.19
N PRO A 30 4.42 -4.15 -5.44
CA PRO A 30 4.75 -3.31 -4.29
C PRO A 30 5.61 -4.08 -3.27
N GLU A 31 6.66 -3.44 -2.77
CA GLU A 31 7.59 -4.03 -1.82
C GLU A 31 7.74 -3.17 -0.58
N SER A 32 7.95 -3.81 0.57
CA SER A 32 8.29 -3.16 1.83
C SER A 32 9.24 -4.06 2.60
N SER A 33 10.25 -3.45 3.24
CA SER A 33 11.29 -4.16 4.01
C SER A 33 11.96 -5.32 3.23
N GLY A 34 12.15 -5.14 1.92
CA GLY A 34 12.78 -6.14 1.04
C GLY A 34 11.92 -7.37 0.72
N ARG A 35 10.60 -7.29 0.97
CA ARG A 35 9.63 -8.36 0.69
C ARG A 35 8.46 -7.81 -0.12
N THR A 36 7.90 -8.65 -0.98
CA THR A 36 6.81 -8.26 -1.88
C THR A 36 5.45 -8.30 -1.18
N LEU A 37 4.47 -7.60 -1.72
CA LEU A 37 3.09 -7.58 -1.22
C LEU A 37 2.50 -8.99 -1.10
N THR A 38 2.72 -9.87 -2.06
CA THR A 38 2.27 -11.28 -2.02
C THR A 38 2.88 -12.04 -0.88
N GLN A 39 4.17 -11.79 -0.56
CA GLN A 39 4.81 -12.41 0.59
C GLN A 39 4.19 -11.92 1.90
N TRP A 40 3.89 -10.62 2.01
CA TRP A 40 3.17 -10.08 3.17
C TRP A 40 1.74 -10.60 3.26
N ILE A 41 1.03 -10.76 2.14
CA ILE A 41 -0.30 -11.38 2.10
C ILE A 41 -0.24 -12.82 2.63
N ALA A 42 0.77 -13.60 2.25
CA ALA A 42 0.94 -14.96 2.76
C ALA A 42 1.17 -14.98 4.28
N ASP A 43 1.96 -14.04 4.80
CA ASP A 43 2.29 -13.94 6.22
C ASP A 43 1.09 -13.51 7.10
N LEU A 44 0.03 -12.93 6.52
CA LEU A 44 -1.24 -12.73 7.25
C LEU A 44 -1.87 -14.04 7.72
N LYS A 45 -1.43 -15.20 7.23
CA LYS A 45 -1.89 -16.54 7.64
C LYS A 45 -0.82 -17.32 8.42
N ALA A 46 0.26 -16.66 8.82
CA ALA A 46 1.35 -17.30 9.53
C ALA A 46 0.91 -17.86 10.90
N PRO A 47 1.50 -18.97 11.38
CA PRO A 47 1.14 -19.55 12.68
C PRO A 47 1.35 -18.58 13.84
N ALA A 48 2.42 -17.80 13.80
CA ALA A 48 2.77 -16.85 14.84
C ALA A 48 1.98 -15.53 14.65
N PRO A 49 1.27 -15.04 15.69
CA PRO A 49 0.56 -13.77 15.60
C PRO A 49 1.49 -12.57 15.36
N GLN A 50 2.75 -12.67 15.81
CA GLN A 50 3.78 -11.66 15.56
C GLN A 50 4.18 -11.56 14.09
N SER A 51 3.99 -12.62 13.31
CA SER A 51 4.22 -12.58 11.86
C SER A 51 3.04 -11.95 11.14
N ARG A 52 1.81 -12.30 11.55
CA ARG A 52 0.58 -11.74 10.97
C ARG A 52 0.46 -10.24 11.23
N ASN A 53 0.73 -9.80 12.45
CA ASN A 53 0.65 -8.39 12.80
C ASN A 53 1.75 -7.54 12.11
N ALA A 54 2.96 -8.07 11.95
CA ALA A 54 4.04 -7.44 11.21
C ALA A 54 3.66 -7.29 9.73
N ALA A 55 3.11 -8.35 9.13
CA ALA A 55 2.63 -8.31 7.76
C ALA A 55 1.56 -7.23 7.55
N ALA A 56 0.59 -7.12 8.47
CA ALA A 56 -0.43 -6.08 8.41
C ALA A 56 0.18 -4.66 8.48
N TYR A 57 1.19 -4.43 9.33
CA TYR A 57 1.87 -3.12 9.38
C TYR A 57 2.67 -2.80 8.12
N GLU A 58 3.35 -3.79 7.55
CA GLU A 58 4.10 -3.62 6.29
C GLU A 58 3.14 -3.28 5.14
N ILE A 59 2.00 -3.97 5.06
CA ILE A 59 0.94 -3.66 4.10
C ILE A 59 0.36 -2.26 4.36
N ALA A 60 0.17 -1.85 5.62
CA ALA A 60 -0.28 -0.51 5.96
C ALA A 60 0.70 0.56 5.48
N GLY A 61 2.01 0.33 5.63
CA GLY A 61 3.06 1.25 5.17
C GLY A 61 3.07 1.46 3.65
N MET A 62 2.56 0.51 2.87
CA MET A 62 2.38 0.65 1.42
C MET A 62 1.20 1.55 1.04
N GLY A 63 0.27 1.83 1.96
CA GLY A 63 -0.93 2.61 1.72
C GLY A 63 -1.74 2.07 0.53
N ALA A 64 -2.12 2.93 -0.41
CA ALA A 64 -2.93 2.55 -1.57
C ALA A 64 -2.30 1.46 -2.45
N ALA A 65 -0.97 1.30 -2.45
CA ALA A 65 -0.31 0.25 -3.21
C ALA A 65 -0.60 -1.16 -2.64
N GLY A 66 -0.99 -1.26 -1.36
CA GLY A 66 -1.39 -2.51 -0.71
C GLY A 66 -2.80 -3.00 -1.08
N ALA A 67 -3.50 -2.37 -2.03
CA ALA A 67 -4.90 -2.68 -2.34
C ALA A 67 -5.17 -4.16 -2.70
N LEU A 68 -4.20 -4.87 -3.28
CA LEU A 68 -4.35 -6.30 -3.59
C LEU A 68 -4.47 -7.18 -2.32
N ALA A 69 -4.03 -6.69 -1.16
CA ALA A 69 -4.16 -7.41 0.11
C ALA A 69 -5.56 -7.31 0.74
N VAL A 70 -6.45 -6.46 0.24
CA VAL A 70 -7.76 -6.20 0.87
C VAL A 70 -8.55 -7.47 1.18
N PRO A 71 -8.69 -8.48 0.29
CA PRO A 71 -9.40 -9.71 0.63
C PRO A 71 -8.78 -10.47 1.81
N ALA A 72 -7.45 -10.58 1.85
CA ALA A 72 -6.75 -11.26 2.94
C ALA A 72 -6.81 -10.46 4.25
N LEU A 73 -6.78 -9.13 4.18
CA LEU A 73 -6.98 -8.26 5.34
C LEU A 73 -8.41 -8.37 5.88
N ILE A 74 -9.42 -8.52 5.04
CA ILE A 74 -10.81 -8.75 5.49
C ILE A 74 -10.89 -10.05 6.28
N GLU A 75 -10.29 -11.14 5.80
CA GLU A 75 -10.21 -12.40 6.56
C GLU A 75 -9.48 -12.21 7.91
N ALA A 76 -8.41 -11.41 7.92
CA ALA A 76 -7.62 -11.14 9.13
C ALA A 76 -8.32 -10.21 10.14
N LEU A 77 -9.46 -9.60 9.82
CA LEU A 77 -10.30 -8.91 10.81
C LEU A 77 -10.94 -9.89 11.80
N ASP A 78 -11.06 -11.16 11.43
CA ASP A 78 -11.58 -12.25 12.26
C ASP A 78 -10.48 -12.99 13.03
N ASP A 79 -9.25 -12.45 13.05
CA ASP A 79 -8.14 -13.09 13.76
C ASP A 79 -8.46 -13.23 15.25
N PRO A 80 -8.22 -14.40 15.88
CA PRO A 80 -8.48 -14.59 17.30
C PRO A 80 -7.66 -13.63 18.18
N GLU A 81 -6.48 -13.21 17.70
CA GLU A 81 -5.58 -12.35 18.45
C GLU A 81 -5.90 -10.87 18.24
N ILE A 82 -6.26 -10.19 19.34
CA ILE A 82 -6.50 -8.74 19.41
C ILE A 82 -5.32 -7.95 18.82
N THR A 83 -4.10 -8.45 19.08
CA THR A 83 -2.83 -7.85 18.63
C THR A 83 -2.65 -7.89 17.10
N VAL A 84 -3.43 -8.71 16.38
CA VAL A 84 -3.46 -8.80 14.92
C VAL A 84 -4.60 -7.95 14.34
N ARG A 85 -5.79 -7.95 14.97
CA ARG A 85 -6.95 -7.19 14.49
C ARG A 85 -6.70 -5.68 14.42
N PHE A 86 -5.96 -5.12 15.39
CA PHE A 86 -5.62 -3.69 15.38
C PHE A 86 -4.78 -3.28 14.16
N PRO A 87 -3.62 -3.90 13.87
CA PRO A 87 -2.83 -3.58 12.68
C PRO A 87 -3.56 -3.81 11.36
N VAL A 88 -4.41 -4.83 11.28
CA VAL A 88 -5.25 -5.10 10.08
C VAL A 88 -6.21 -3.94 9.84
N THR A 89 -6.84 -3.43 10.89
CA THR A 89 -7.72 -2.26 10.82
C THR A 89 -6.96 -1.00 10.37
N VAL A 90 -5.71 -0.83 10.82
CA VAL A 90 -4.82 0.23 10.36
C VAL A 90 -4.48 0.07 8.88
N ALA A 91 -4.15 -1.13 8.42
CA ALA A 91 -3.84 -1.39 7.01
C ALA A 91 -5.01 -1.00 6.09
N LEU A 92 -6.23 -1.43 6.42
CA LEU A 92 -7.42 -1.08 5.64
C LEU A 92 -7.67 0.44 5.64
N ARG A 93 -7.39 1.13 6.74
CA ARG A 93 -7.44 2.60 6.80
C ARG A 93 -6.42 3.23 5.85
N GLU A 94 -5.15 2.82 5.89
CA GLU A 94 -4.09 3.42 5.07
C GLU A 94 -4.24 3.13 3.58
N ILE A 95 -4.79 1.96 3.23
CA ILE A 95 -5.19 1.64 1.85
C ILE A 95 -6.27 2.61 1.37
N GLY A 96 -7.21 3.00 2.24
CA GLY A 96 -8.22 4.02 1.97
C GLY A 96 -9.30 3.53 1.00
N PRO A 97 -9.78 4.36 0.03
CA PRO A 97 -10.94 4.02 -0.79
C PRO A 97 -10.87 2.69 -1.54
N ALA A 98 -9.67 2.19 -1.86
CA ALA A 98 -9.50 0.87 -2.47
C ALA A 98 -9.93 -0.29 -1.55
N ALA A 99 -10.00 -0.07 -0.24
CA ALA A 99 -10.49 -1.03 0.76
C ALA A 99 -12.02 -1.01 0.94
N LYS A 100 -12.79 -0.43 0.01
CA LYS A 100 -14.27 -0.34 0.10
C LYS A 100 -14.97 -1.69 0.32
N ALA A 101 -14.39 -2.78 -0.16
CA ALA A 101 -14.90 -4.13 0.07
C ALA A 101 -14.94 -4.52 1.58
N ALA A 102 -14.10 -3.91 2.42
CA ALA A 102 -14.03 -4.21 3.84
C ALA A 102 -15.14 -3.55 4.68
N VAL A 103 -15.92 -2.63 4.09
CA VAL A 103 -16.91 -1.82 4.82
C VAL A 103 -17.94 -2.65 5.59
N PRO A 104 -18.57 -3.70 5.03
CA PRO A 104 -19.53 -4.50 5.77
C PRO A 104 -18.92 -5.16 7.01
N ARG A 105 -17.72 -5.74 6.86
CA ARG A 105 -17.03 -6.41 7.97
C ARG A 105 -16.57 -5.42 9.04
N LEU A 106 -16.04 -4.26 8.65
CA LEU A 106 -15.64 -3.19 9.58
C LEU A 106 -16.84 -2.64 10.37
N LYS A 107 -18.03 -2.55 9.76
CA LYS A 107 -19.26 -2.18 10.49
C LYS A 107 -19.64 -3.22 11.53
N GLN A 108 -19.67 -4.51 11.15
CA GLN A 108 -19.96 -5.60 12.10
C GLN A 108 -18.96 -5.63 13.26
N MET A 109 -17.67 -5.43 12.95
CA MET A 109 -16.61 -5.39 13.96
C MET A 109 -16.81 -4.29 15.00
N MET A 110 -17.39 -3.13 14.62
CA MET A 110 -17.68 -2.07 15.59
C MET A 110 -18.76 -2.47 16.61
N ASP A 111 -19.65 -3.37 16.23
CA ASP A 111 -20.76 -3.83 17.09
C ASP A 111 -20.35 -5.06 17.93
N GLU A 112 -19.49 -5.93 17.38
CA GLU A 112 -19.07 -7.20 17.99
C GLU A 112 -17.83 -7.07 18.89
N GLU A 113 -16.93 -6.13 18.59
CA GLU A 113 -15.65 -6.03 19.26
C GLU A 113 -15.78 -5.46 20.68
N ILE A 114 -15.20 -6.17 21.64
CA ILE A 114 -15.19 -5.77 23.06
C ILE A 114 -14.14 -4.69 23.31
N ASN A 115 -13.07 -4.67 22.51
CA ASN A 115 -12.00 -3.68 22.63
C ASN A 115 -12.37 -2.35 21.96
N ASP A 116 -12.60 -1.33 22.79
CA ASP A 116 -12.97 0.03 22.35
C ASP A 116 -11.97 0.67 21.38
N GLU A 117 -10.67 0.42 21.54
CA GLU A 117 -9.64 0.99 20.66
C GLU A 117 -9.73 0.41 19.25
N ILE A 118 -9.99 -0.89 19.15
CA ILE A 118 -10.18 -1.58 17.88
C ILE A 118 -11.48 -1.13 17.21
N ALA A 119 -12.58 -1.03 17.96
CA ALA A 119 -13.84 -0.47 17.44
C ALA A 119 -13.67 0.98 16.97
N ALA A 120 -12.92 1.81 17.70
CA ALA A 120 -12.58 3.17 17.27
C ALA A 120 -11.67 3.18 16.02
N GLY A 121 -10.77 2.20 15.90
CA GLY A 121 -9.96 1.94 14.71
C GLY A 121 -10.83 1.67 13.49
N ALA A 122 -11.83 0.80 13.61
CA ALA A 122 -12.75 0.46 12.51
C ALA A 122 -13.55 1.70 12.07
N ARG A 123 -14.01 2.52 13.02
CA ARG A 123 -14.68 3.80 12.72
C ARG A 123 -13.78 4.77 11.95
N ARG A 124 -12.49 4.85 12.31
CA ARG A 124 -11.49 5.67 11.59
C ARG A 124 -11.23 5.12 10.19
N ALA A 125 -11.13 3.80 10.04
CA ALA A 125 -10.99 3.14 8.75
C ALA A 125 -12.18 3.46 7.84
N LEU A 126 -13.41 3.31 8.33
CA LEU A 126 -14.62 3.63 7.55
C LEU A 126 -14.64 5.07 7.03
N ARG A 127 -14.30 6.07 7.86
CA ARG A 127 -14.21 7.47 7.42
C ARG A 127 -13.18 7.68 6.32
N ARG A 128 -12.06 6.94 6.35
CA ARG A 128 -10.99 7.05 5.36
C ARG A 128 -11.32 6.33 4.07
N ILE A 129 -12.04 5.22 4.15
CA ILE A 129 -12.51 4.40 3.02
C ILE A 129 -13.68 5.07 2.30
N GLN A 130 -14.55 5.77 3.03
CA GLN A 130 -15.75 6.45 2.50
C GLN A 130 -15.80 7.91 2.95
N PRO A 131 -14.83 8.77 2.54
CA PRO A 131 -14.79 10.17 2.96
C PRO A 131 -16.05 10.95 2.57
N GLU A 132 -16.73 10.55 1.49
CA GLU A 132 -17.96 11.16 0.99
C GLU A 132 -19.19 10.87 1.86
N SER A 133 -19.17 9.81 2.66
CA SER A 133 -20.31 9.42 3.52
C SER A 133 -20.47 10.33 4.75
N VAL A 134 -19.44 11.10 5.09
CA VAL A 134 -19.40 11.97 6.28
C VAL A 134 -19.82 13.41 5.95
N THR A 135 -19.77 13.82 4.68
CA THR A 135 -20.08 15.18 4.23
C THR A 135 -21.55 15.39 3.87
N ALA A 136 -22.43 14.41 4.13
CA ALA A 136 -23.84 14.44 3.74
C ALA A 136 -24.81 14.83 4.89
N GLU A 137 -24.30 15.35 6.01
CA GLU A 137 -25.08 16.00 7.08
C GLU A 137 -25.05 17.53 6.93
#